data_AF-A0A0K8Q5E7-F1
#
_entry.id   AF-A0A0K8Q5E7-F1
#
_cell.length_a   1.000
_cell.length_b   1.000
_cell.length_c   1.000
_cell.angle_alpha   90.00
_cell.angle_beta   90.00
_cell.angle_gamma   90.00
#
_symmetry.space_group_name_H-M   'P 1'
#
loop_
_entity.id
_entity.type
_entity.pdbx_description
1 polymer ?
#
loop_
_entity_poly.entity_id
_entity_poly.type
_entity_poly.pdbx_seq_one_letter_code
_entity_poly.pdbx_strand_id
1 'polypeptide(L)'
;MAGLGDHEKDEELLRKLASAHGVGISFRGWDGMEHDVSSSTLLSVLTSLGIHARTSGDMLEALKDAELAPWRRLLPPVVVVREGRESVVAAHVPHGDPVNLWISLEDGTHLDVPQRDHWRNRGRWTAFSKDGQALLFPDFSRLVGTPCTRTPPGTTRSALSW
;
A
#
# COMPACT_ATOMS: atom_id res chain seq x y z
N MET A 1 -13.28 23.47 -33.23
CA MET A 1 -14.11 23.15 -32.06
C MET A 1 -13.60 21.86 -31.40
N ALA A 2 -12.47 21.93 -30.69
CA ALA A 2 -11.86 20.77 -30.01
C ALA A 2 -11.84 20.88 -28.47
N GLY A 3 -12.22 22.02 -27.89
CA GLY A 3 -11.96 22.31 -26.47
C GLY A 3 -12.88 21.66 -25.43
N LEU A 4 -14.13 21.32 -25.77
CA LEU A 4 -15.10 20.87 -24.74
C LEU A 4 -14.83 19.42 -24.27
N GLY A 5 -14.48 18.53 -25.20
CA GLY A 5 -14.25 17.11 -24.89
C GLY A 5 -12.88 16.83 -24.27
N ASP A 6 -11.91 17.72 -24.43
CA ASP A 6 -10.60 17.58 -23.80
C ASP A 6 -10.65 18.00 -22.33
N HIS A 7 -11.40 19.07 -21.99
CA HIS A 7 -11.61 19.48 -20.60
C HIS A 7 -12.39 18.45 -19.77
N GLU A 8 -13.41 17.81 -20.35
CA GLU A 8 -14.16 16.74 -19.68
C GLU A 8 -13.28 15.52 -19.37
N LYS A 9 -12.40 15.13 -20.32
CA LYS A 9 -11.43 14.05 -20.11
C LYS A 9 -10.40 14.40 -19.02
N ASP A 10 -9.93 15.64 -19.00
CA ASP A 10 -8.99 16.11 -17.98
C ASP A 10 -9.62 16.12 -16.59
N GLU A 11 -10.90 16.48 -16.48
CA GLU A 11 -11.63 16.41 -15.21
C GLU A 11 -11.82 14.97 -14.73
N GLU A 12 -12.20 14.05 -15.62
CA GLU A 12 -12.31 12.62 -15.30
C GLU A 12 -10.95 12.04 -14.87
N LEU A 13 -9.88 12.42 -15.58
CA LEU A 13 -8.53 11.99 -15.26
C LEU A 13 -8.09 12.51 -13.88
N LEU A 14 -8.40 13.75 -13.54
CA LEU A 14 -8.14 14.33 -12.23
C LEU A 14 -8.90 13.60 -11.12
N ARG A 15 -10.19 13.27 -11.34
CA ARG A 15 -11.00 12.49 -10.38
C ARG A 15 -10.46 11.07 -10.18
N LYS A 16 -9.99 10.44 -11.26
CA LYS A 16 -9.33 9.13 -11.20
C LYS A 16 -8.02 9.19 -10.41
N LEU A 17 -7.20 10.22 -10.64
CA LEU A 17 -5.96 10.44 -9.88
C LEU A 17 -6.24 10.68 -8.40
N ALA A 18 -7.22 11.53 -8.07
CA ALA A 18 -7.66 11.77 -6.69
C ALA A 18 -8.05 10.46 -5.99
N SER A 19 -8.88 9.64 -6.64
CA SER A 19 -9.30 8.35 -6.10
C SER A 19 -8.13 7.38 -5.90
N ALA A 20 -7.17 7.34 -6.82
CA ALA A 20 -5.97 6.50 -6.70
C ALA A 20 -5.10 6.86 -5.49
N HIS A 21 -5.13 8.12 -5.06
CA HIS A 21 -4.42 8.62 -3.87
C HIS A 21 -5.30 8.68 -2.60
N GLY A 22 -6.51 8.11 -2.64
CA GLY A 22 -7.41 8.06 -1.48
C GLY A 22 -8.08 9.39 -1.14
N VAL A 23 -8.10 10.33 -2.08
CA VAL A 23 -8.80 11.62 -1.94
C VAL A 23 -10.25 11.45 -2.38
N GLY A 24 -11.20 11.77 -1.49
CA GLY A 24 -12.63 11.73 -1.81
C GLY A 24 -13.01 12.77 -2.86
N ILE A 25 -13.76 12.35 -3.89
CA ILE A 25 -14.23 13.21 -4.98
C ILE A 25 -15.63 13.79 -4.74
N SER A 26 -16.37 13.25 -3.76
CA SER A 26 -17.65 13.77 -3.26
C SER A 26 -17.71 13.62 -1.75
N PHE A 27 -18.61 14.37 -1.12
CA PHE A 27 -18.90 14.25 0.31
C PHE A 27 -20.37 14.54 0.59
N ARG A 28 -20.88 14.00 1.71
CA ARG A 28 -22.23 14.32 2.18
C ARG A 28 -22.17 15.48 3.16
N GLY A 29 -22.90 16.55 2.85
CA GLY A 29 -23.03 17.74 3.68
C GLY A 29 -23.85 17.49 4.94
N TRP A 30 -23.81 18.44 5.87
CA TRP A 30 -24.64 18.43 7.07
C TRP A 30 -26.14 18.57 6.76
N ASP A 31 -26.45 19.11 5.58
CA ASP A 31 -27.78 19.20 4.97
C ASP A 31 -28.30 17.83 4.45
N GLY A 32 -27.46 16.80 4.51
CA GLY A 32 -27.77 15.46 4.01
C GLY A 32 -27.62 15.29 2.50
N MET A 33 -27.25 16.35 1.77
CA MET A 33 -27.06 16.31 0.32
C MET A 33 -25.64 15.87 -0.04
N GLU A 34 -25.48 15.24 -1.20
CA GLU A 34 -24.16 14.92 -1.75
C GLU A 34 -23.62 16.10 -2.56
N HIS A 35 -22.34 16.41 -2.36
CA HIS A 35 -21.64 17.52 -2.98
C HIS A 35 -20.36 17.01 -3.65
N ASP A 36 -20.17 17.40 -4.91
CA ASP A 36 -18.91 17.16 -5.63
C ASP A 36 -17.80 18.09 -5.15
N VAL A 37 -16.58 17.57 -5.12
CA VAL A 37 -15.38 18.36 -4.82
C VAL A 37 -14.93 19.08 -6.08
N SER A 38 -14.69 20.39 -5.99
CA SER A 38 -14.22 21.18 -7.13
C SER A 38 -12.84 20.72 -7.63
N SER A 39 -12.60 20.81 -8.94
CA SER A 39 -11.30 20.49 -9.55
C SER A 39 -10.15 21.29 -8.93
N SER A 40 -10.38 22.55 -8.55
CA SER A 40 -9.38 23.40 -7.88
C SER A 40 -8.99 22.87 -6.50
N THR A 41 -9.97 22.33 -5.75
CA THR A 41 -9.73 21.70 -4.45
C THR A 41 -8.96 20.40 -4.62
N LEU A 42 -9.35 19.55 -5.57
CA LEU A 42 -8.64 18.30 -5.87
C LEU A 42 -7.18 18.56 -6.24
N LEU A 43 -6.91 19.52 -7.12
CA LEU A 43 -5.54 19.93 -7.47
C LEU A 43 -4.74 20.42 -6.25
N SER A 44 -5.36 21.21 -5.37
CA SER A 44 -4.71 21.74 -4.17
C SER A 44 -4.36 20.64 -3.17
N VAL A 45 -5.27 19.69 -2.95
CA VAL A 45 -5.05 18.55 -2.07
C VAL A 45 -3.96 17.63 -2.63
N LEU A 46 -4.05 17.28 -3.93
CA LEU A 46 -3.03 16.46 -4.59
C LEU A 46 -1.64 17.11 -4.54
N THR A 47 -1.56 18.42 -4.78
CA THR A 47 -0.30 19.17 -4.66
C THR A 47 0.24 19.12 -3.23
N SER A 48 -0.64 19.21 -2.21
CA SER A 48 -0.26 19.12 -0.80
C SER A 48 0.25 17.72 -0.41
N LEU A 49 -0.23 16.67 -1.09
CA LEU A 49 0.31 15.31 -0.99
C LEU A 49 1.62 15.13 -1.77
N GLY A 50 2.12 16.16 -2.45
CA GLY A 50 3.34 16.14 -3.25
C GLY A 50 3.18 15.60 -4.67
N ILE A 51 1.95 15.51 -5.18
CA ILE A 51 1.63 14.96 -6.49
C ILE A 51 1.59 16.09 -7.52
N HIS A 52 2.31 15.93 -8.64
CA HIS A 52 2.26 16.86 -9.75
C HIS A 52 1.11 16.52 -10.70
N ALA A 53 0.16 17.45 -10.90
CA ALA A 53 -1.04 17.21 -11.69
C ALA A 53 -1.45 18.48 -12.49
N ARG A 54 -0.48 19.20 -13.09
CA ARG A 54 -0.76 20.48 -13.77
C ARG A 54 -1.28 20.29 -15.20
N THR A 55 -0.91 19.18 -15.83
CA THR A 55 -1.30 18.82 -17.19
C THR A 55 -1.83 17.39 -17.23
N SER A 56 -2.56 17.04 -18.29
CA SER A 56 -3.04 15.66 -18.50
C SER A 56 -1.87 14.66 -18.58
N GLY A 57 -0.71 15.10 -19.09
CA GLY A 57 0.53 14.30 -19.10
C GLY A 57 1.02 13.97 -17.68
N ASP A 58 1.09 14.99 -16.81
CA ASP A 58 1.49 14.81 -15.41
C ASP A 58 0.53 13.87 -14.68
N MET A 59 -0.77 14.02 -14.91
CA MET A 59 -1.78 13.17 -14.27
C MET A 59 -1.67 11.70 -14.70
N LEU A 60 -1.38 11.44 -15.99
CA LEU A 60 -1.17 10.08 -16.48
C LEU A 60 0.10 9.45 -15.90
N GLU A 61 1.18 10.23 -15.79
CA GLU A 61 2.43 9.77 -15.19
C GLU A 61 2.28 9.48 -13.70
N ALA A 62 1.65 10.41 -12.95
CA ALA A 62 1.36 10.24 -11.53
C ALA A 62 0.47 9.01 -11.27
N LEU A 63 -0.53 8.77 -12.12
CA LEU A 63 -1.38 7.59 -12.02
C LEU A 63 -0.58 6.30 -12.22
N LYS A 64 0.28 6.27 -13.23
CA LYS A 64 1.18 5.13 -13.50
C LYS A 64 2.13 4.90 -12.32
N ASP A 65 2.68 5.95 -11.74
CA ASP A 65 3.55 5.84 -10.58
C ASP A 65 2.79 5.33 -9.34
N ALA A 66 1.54 5.79 -9.13
CA ALA A 66 0.69 5.28 -8.06
C ALA A 66 0.40 3.78 -8.22
N GLU A 67 0.15 3.31 -9.44
CA GLU A 67 -0.05 1.89 -9.75
C GLU A 67 1.22 1.04 -9.52
N LEU A 68 2.40 1.58 -9.82
CA LEU A 68 3.68 0.89 -9.68
C LEU A 68 4.26 0.97 -8.26
N ALA A 69 3.91 1.99 -7.47
CA ALA A 69 4.50 2.24 -6.15
C ALA A 69 4.42 1.05 -5.17
N PRO A 70 3.30 0.30 -5.07
CA PRO A 70 3.25 -0.88 -4.21
C PRO A 70 4.26 -1.96 -4.62
N TRP A 71 4.49 -2.16 -5.91
CA TRP A 71 5.38 -3.20 -6.46
C TRP A 71 6.86 -2.90 -6.25
N ARG A 72 7.22 -1.62 -6.09
CA ARG A 72 8.61 -1.19 -5.82
C ARG A 72 9.03 -1.42 -4.36
N ARG A 73 8.09 -1.72 -3.47
CA ARG A 73 8.35 -1.90 -2.03
C ARG A 73 8.35 -3.37 -1.65
N LEU A 74 9.39 -3.78 -0.90
CA LEU A 74 9.48 -5.12 -0.34
C LEU A 74 8.29 -5.43 0.58
N LEU A 75 7.91 -4.47 1.42
CA LEU A 75 6.79 -4.59 2.36
C LEU A 75 5.90 -3.35 2.31
N PRO A 76 4.61 -3.47 2.68
CA PRO A 76 3.75 -2.33 2.95
C PRO A 76 4.39 -1.45 4.03
N PRO A 77 4.15 -0.13 4.00
CA PRO A 77 4.79 0.79 4.93
C PRO A 77 4.39 0.51 6.38
N VAL A 78 3.12 0.15 6.61
CA VAL A 78 2.55 -0.13 7.91
C VAL A 78 1.48 -1.20 7.74
N VAL A 79 1.45 -2.16 8.67
CA VAL A 79 0.38 -3.16 8.76
C VAL A 79 -0.20 -3.10 10.16
N VAL A 80 -1.52 -2.94 10.26
CA VAL A 80 -2.26 -2.95 11.52
C VAL A 80 -3.13 -4.20 11.56
N VAL A 81 -2.97 -4.98 12.62
CA VAL A 81 -3.73 -6.22 12.84
C VAL A 81 -4.42 -6.12 14.20
N ARG A 82 -5.60 -6.71 14.30
CA ARG A 82 -6.30 -6.84 15.59
C ARG A 82 -5.85 -8.12 16.28
N GLU A 83 -5.73 -8.06 17.60
CA GLU A 83 -5.40 -9.22 18.43
C GLU A 83 -6.35 -10.41 18.14
N GLY A 84 -5.79 -11.62 18.14
CA GLY A 84 -6.51 -12.87 17.88
C GLY A 84 -6.94 -13.06 16.42
N ARG A 85 -6.46 -12.23 15.48
CA ARG A 85 -6.69 -12.41 14.05
C ARG A 85 -5.41 -12.67 13.30
N GLU A 86 -5.41 -13.74 12.51
CA GLU A 86 -4.42 -13.94 11.47
C GLU A 86 -4.62 -12.88 10.37
N SER A 87 -3.51 -12.38 9.81
CA SER A 87 -3.53 -11.44 8.70
C SER A 87 -2.43 -11.79 7.71
N VAL A 88 -2.62 -11.37 6.46
CA VAL A 88 -1.70 -11.65 5.36
C VAL A 88 -1.03 -10.36 4.87
N VAL A 89 0.30 -10.34 4.80
CA VAL A 89 1.12 -9.25 4.28
C VAL A 89 1.68 -9.63 2.92
N ALA A 90 1.43 -8.80 1.91
CA ALA A 90 2.10 -8.95 0.62
C ALA A 90 3.57 -8.56 0.77
N ALA A 91 4.48 -9.40 0.30
CA ALA A 91 5.89 -9.04 0.15
C ALA A 91 6.26 -9.09 -1.33
N HIS A 92 6.96 -8.07 -1.84
CA HIS A 92 7.36 -8.02 -3.25
C HIS A 92 8.88 -8.13 -3.37
N VAL A 93 9.33 -9.16 -4.05
CA VAL A 93 10.75 -9.38 -4.36
C VAL A 93 10.96 -9.42 -5.86
N PRO A 94 12.14 -9.02 -6.35
CA PRO A 94 12.57 -9.39 -7.69
C PRO A 94 12.42 -10.91 -7.85
N HIS A 95 11.96 -11.33 -9.03
CA HIS A 95 11.74 -12.74 -9.29
C HIS A 95 13.05 -13.53 -9.12
N GLY A 96 13.00 -14.60 -8.34
CA GLY A 96 14.13 -15.49 -8.08
C GLY A 96 14.95 -15.14 -6.82
N ASP A 97 14.69 -14.00 -6.18
CA ASP A 97 15.38 -13.63 -4.95
C ASP A 97 14.66 -14.25 -3.73
N PRO A 98 15.38 -15.01 -2.87
CA PRO A 98 14.80 -15.55 -1.66
C PRO A 98 14.57 -14.45 -0.62
N VAL A 99 13.50 -14.55 0.16
CA VAL A 99 13.19 -13.62 1.25
C VAL A 99 12.86 -14.36 2.54
N ASN A 100 13.48 -13.92 3.62
CA ASN A 100 13.18 -14.37 4.97
C ASN A 100 12.68 -13.16 5.77
N LEU A 101 11.49 -13.28 6.36
CA LEU A 101 10.89 -12.22 7.16
C LEU A 101 10.63 -12.71 8.58
N TRP A 102 10.92 -11.83 9.53
CA TRP A 102 10.66 -12.03 10.95
C TRP A 102 10.08 -10.75 11.55
N ILE A 103 9.33 -10.90 12.64
CA ILE A 103 8.78 -9.80 13.43
C ILE A 103 9.63 -9.66 14.67
N SER A 104 10.08 -8.44 14.97
CA SER A 104 10.68 -8.10 16.25
C SER A 104 9.58 -7.54 17.14
N LEU A 105 9.31 -8.23 18.25
CA LEU A 105 8.36 -7.79 19.26
C LEU A 105 9.01 -6.76 20.20
N GLU A 106 8.19 -6.01 20.93
CA GLU A 106 8.65 -4.97 21.86
C GLU A 106 9.52 -5.52 23.00
N ASP A 107 9.30 -6.79 23.37
CA ASP A 107 10.09 -7.52 24.36
C ASP A 107 11.44 -8.04 23.80
N GLY A 108 11.71 -7.80 22.51
CA GLY A 108 12.89 -8.28 21.80
C GLY A 108 12.77 -9.71 21.26
N THR A 109 11.63 -10.37 21.43
CA THR A 109 11.35 -11.69 20.86
C THR A 109 11.27 -11.60 19.33
N HIS A 110 11.84 -12.59 18.65
CA HIS A 110 11.74 -12.72 17.21
C HIS A 110 10.72 -13.81 16.85
N LEU A 111 9.80 -13.49 15.95
CA LEU A 111 8.86 -14.47 15.40
C LEU A 111 9.10 -14.62 13.90
N ASP A 112 9.48 -15.82 13.48
CA ASP A 112 9.62 -16.15 12.06
C ASP A 112 8.26 -16.19 11.38
N VAL A 113 8.18 -15.60 10.18
CA VAL A 113 6.94 -15.49 9.42
C VAL A 113 6.93 -16.54 8.31
N PRO A 114 6.02 -17.54 8.36
CA PRO A 114 5.97 -18.57 7.34
C PRO A 114 5.44 -18.00 6.02
N GLN A 115 6.10 -18.39 4.92
CA GLN A 115 5.66 -18.07 3.57
C GLN A 115 4.44 -18.90 3.17
N ARG A 116 3.44 -18.25 2.56
CA ARG A 116 2.24 -18.90 2.02
C ARG A 116 2.01 -18.45 0.58
N ASP A 117 1.47 -19.35 -0.23
CA ASP A 117 1.00 -19.01 -1.57
C ASP A 117 -0.31 -18.23 -1.46
N HIS A 118 -0.39 -17.07 -2.11
CA HIS A 118 -1.58 -16.23 -2.06
C HIS A 118 -1.97 -15.73 -3.45
N TRP A 119 -2.90 -16.46 -4.07
CA TRP A 119 -3.47 -16.13 -5.37
C TRP A 119 -4.67 -15.20 -5.20
N ARG A 120 -4.66 -14.02 -5.82
CA ARG A 120 -5.84 -13.13 -5.87
C ARG A 120 -6.62 -13.37 -7.15
N ASN A 121 -7.91 -13.71 -7.08
CA ASN A 121 -8.79 -13.88 -8.23
C ASN A 121 -9.91 -12.83 -8.27
N ARG A 122 -9.85 -11.94 -9.28
CA ARG A 122 -10.90 -11.63 -10.27
C ARG A 122 -10.52 -10.35 -11.02
N GLY A 123 -10.17 -10.49 -12.31
CA GLY A 123 -10.07 -9.36 -13.24
C GLY A 123 -8.77 -9.21 -14.04
N ARG A 124 -8.29 -10.30 -14.67
CA ARG A 124 -7.44 -10.34 -15.87
C ARG A 124 -6.15 -9.48 -15.90
N TRP A 125 -4.99 -10.16 -15.84
CA TRP A 125 -3.96 -10.20 -16.90
C TRP A 125 -3.18 -11.53 -16.81
N THR A 126 -2.74 -12.06 -17.96
CA THR A 126 -2.06 -13.35 -18.16
C THR A 126 -0.60 -13.17 -18.59
N ALA A 127 0.35 -13.74 -17.83
CA ALA A 127 1.60 -14.41 -18.26
C ALA A 127 2.32 -15.02 -17.02
N PHE A 128 3.23 -15.98 -17.23
CA PHE A 128 3.41 -17.20 -16.41
C PHE A 128 4.45 -17.21 -15.27
N SER A 129 4.24 -18.21 -14.38
CA SER A 129 5.12 -18.92 -13.41
C SER A 129 5.48 -18.29 -12.05
N LYS A 130 4.94 -18.93 -10.99
CA LYS A 130 5.47 -19.18 -9.61
C LYS A 130 6.42 -18.09 -9.08
N ASP A 131 6.06 -17.19 -8.17
CA ASP A 131 5.65 -17.47 -6.80
C ASP A 131 5.03 -16.20 -6.19
N GLY A 132 3.74 -15.95 -6.42
CA GLY A 132 3.00 -14.85 -5.81
C GLY A 132 2.80 -15.12 -4.31
N GLN A 133 3.76 -14.67 -3.50
CA GLN A 133 3.85 -14.95 -2.07
C GLN A 133 3.09 -13.92 -1.25
N ALA A 134 2.38 -14.39 -0.23
CA ALA A 134 1.96 -13.53 0.86
C ALA A 134 2.17 -14.23 2.22
N LEU A 135 2.34 -13.43 3.26
CA LEU A 135 2.85 -13.87 4.55
C LEU A 135 1.81 -13.77 5.64
N LEU A 136 1.60 -14.83 6.42
CA LEU A 136 0.62 -14.85 7.50
C LEU A 136 1.27 -14.51 8.86
N PHE A 137 0.64 -13.66 9.66
CA PHE A 137 1.03 -13.46 11.08
C PHE A 137 0.56 -14.63 11.96
N PRO A 138 1.41 -15.12 12.88
CA PRO A 138 0.95 -16.03 13.93
C PRO A 138 0.04 -15.31 14.95
N ASP A 139 -0.77 -16.08 15.64
CA ASP A 139 -1.65 -15.65 16.73
C ASP A 139 -0.86 -14.92 17.84
N PHE A 140 -1.24 -13.66 18.13
CA PHE A 140 -0.59 -12.76 19.09
C PHE A 140 -0.93 -13.06 20.57
N SER A 141 -1.68 -14.12 20.84
CA SER A 141 -2.19 -14.51 22.17
C SER A 141 -1.12 -14.89 23.22
N ARG A 142 0.18 -14.84 22.89
CA ARG A 142 1.29 -15.17 23.81
C ARG A 142 2.06 -13.96 24.37
N LEU A 143 1.60 -12.74 24.14
CA LEU A 143 2.28 -11.51 24.59
C LEU A 143 1.96 -11.15 26.06
N VAL A 144 2.38 -11.99 27.03
CA VAL A 144 2.62 -11.54 28.41
C VAL A 144 3.76 -12.34 29.06
N GLY A 145 4.90 -11.68 29.38
CA GLY A 145 5.73 -12.05 30.54
C GLY A 145 7.27 -12.06 30.41
N THR A 146 7.91 -10.96 30.87
CA THR A 146 9.21 -10.82 31.58
C THR A 146 10.57 -11.29 30.95
N PRO A 147 11.71 -10.65 31.35
CA PRO A 147 12.90 -10.49 30.49
C PRO A 147 13.97 -11.58 30.69
N CYS A 148 14.72 -11.94 29.64
CA CYS A 148 16.04 -12.56 29.80
C CYS A 148 17.01 -12.26 28.63
N THR A 149 18.08 -11.57 29.01
CA THR A 149 19.47 -11.43 28.52
C THR A 149 19.90 -11.95 27.13
N ARG A 150 20.62 -11.07 26.40
CA ARG A 150 21.28 -11.28 25.10
C ARG A 150 22.80 -11.17 25.22
N THR A 151 23.58 -11.92 24.41
CA THR A 151 24.65 -11.47 23.44
C THR A 151 25.70 -12.58 23.11
N PRO A 152 26.53 -12.50 22.02
CA PRO A 152 26.25 -12.56 20.56
C PRO A 152 27.38 -13.39 19.81
N PRO A 153 27.84 -13.16 18.53
CA PRO A 153 27.29 -12.49 17.33
C PRO A 153 27.39 -13.27 15.98
N GLY A 154 26.75 -12.74 14.93
CA GLY A 154 27.21 -12.89 13.53
C GLY A 154 26.11 -13.20 12.50
N THR A 155 25.51 -12.17 11.88
CA THR A 155 25.06 -12.07 10.46
C THR A 155 24.14 -10.85 10.30
N THR A 156 24.32 -10.12 9.19
CA THR A 156 23.67 -8.87 8.81
C THR A 156 22.13 -8.96 8.88
N ARG A 157 21.51 -7.99 9.58
CA ARG A 157 20.08 -7.91 9.92
C ARG A 157 19.46 -6.68 9.26
N SER A 158 18.24 -6.82 8.74
CA SER A 158 17.32 -5.68 8.54
C SER A 158 16.12 -5.88 9.45
N ALA A 159 15.97 -5.02 10.44
CA ALA A 159 14.82 -5.00 11.33
C ALA A 159 13.79 -4.00 10.79
N LEU A 160 12.51 -4.38 10.82
CA LEU A 160 11.44 -3.40 10.93
C LEU A 160 11.45 -2.95 12.39
N SER A 161 12.21 -1.90 12.69
CA SER A 161 12.09 -1.17 13.94
C SER A 161 11.06 -0.06 13.74
N TRP A 162 10.08 -0.01 14.63
CA TRP A 162 9.23 1.17 14.82
C TRP A 162 10.04 2.29 15.46
#